data_AF-A0A7W7SYY6-F1
#
_entry.id   AF-A0A7W7SYY6-F1
#
_cell.length_a   1.000
_cell.length_b   1.000
_cell.length_c   1.000
_cell.angle_alpha   90.00
_cell.angle_beta   90.00
_cell.angle_gamma   90.00
#
_symmetry.space_group_name_H-M   'P 1'
#
loop_
_entity.id
_entity.type
_entity.pdbx_description
1 polymer ?
#
loop_
_entity_poly.entity_id
_entity_poly.type
_entity_poly.pdbx_seq_one_letter_code
_entity_poly.pdbx_strand_id
1 'polypeptide(L)'
;MSVIEVDPAVKAAFDERLEAARRANAQVTGALQADRERLAAEAREREARLVADRERLREKAEKVVAEGDKASQRQSQWAPAQQRDGELAFGPEEEDDVPPAPAPAPAPVSAGVPLPPATPRRRSAPVEDDDDLSGQSWLT
;
A
#
# COMPACT_ATOMS: atom_id res chain seq x y z
N MET A 1 27.77 65.92 -7.85
CA MET A 1 27.36 64.61 -7.31
C MET A 1 28.02 64.46 -5.95
N SER A 2 27.25 64.45 -4.87
CA SER A 2 27.77 64.26 -3.52
C SER A 2 28.13 62.78 -3.34
N VAL A 3 29.41 62.49 -3.09
CA VAL A 3 29.84 61.18 -2.64
C VAL A 3 29.40 61.04 -1.19
N ILE A 4 28.67 59.97 -0.87
CA ILE A 4 28.29 59.65 0.50
C ILE A 4 29.53 59.08 1.19
N GLU A 5 30.21 59.90 1.99
CA GLU A 5 31.27 59.42 2.88
C GLU A 5 30.64 58.58 4.00
N VAL A 6 30.89 57.27 3.96
CA VAL A 6 30.45 56.32 4.98
C VAL A 6 31.48 56.30 6.10
N ASP A 7 31.01 56.46 7.34
CA ASP A 7 31.85 56.39 8.54
C ASP A 7 32.67 55.08 8.57
N PRO A 8 34.00 55.14 8.76
CA PRO A 8 34.85 53.94 8.80
C PRO A 8 34.44 52.94 9.90
N ALA A 9 33.85 53.37 11.01
CA ALA A 9 33.35 52.49 12.05
C ALA A 9 32.12 51.69 11.58
N VAL A 10 31.21 52.32 10.81
CA VAL A 10 30.05 51.65 10.20
C VAL A 10 30.52 50.62 9.17
N LYS A 11 31.54 50.97 8.38
CA LYS A 11 32.14 50.03 7.41
C LYS A 11 32.75 48.81 8.11
N ALA A 12 33.57 49.01 9.14
CA ALA A 12 34.18 47.90 9.89
C ALA A 12 33.14 46.97 10.53
N ALA A 13 32.08 47.54 11.13
CA ALA A 13 30.99 46.75 11.71
C ALA A 13 30.16 46.00 10.65
N PHE A 14 30.05 46.53 9.43
CA PHE A 14 29.43 45.82 8.31
C PHE A 14 30.31 44.66 7.81
N ASP A 15 31.61 44.89 7.62
CA ASP A 15 32.56 43.87 7.18
C ASP A 15 32.65 42.70 8.18
N GLU A 16 32.63 42.97 9.50
CA GLU A 16 32.58 41.94 10.55
C GLU A 16 31.31 41.08 10.46
N ARG A 17 30.14 41.72 10.29
CA ARG A 17 28.84 41.03 10.12
C ARG A 17 28.80 40.22 8.83
N LEU A 18 29.40 40.72 7.75
CA LEU A 18 29.53 40.02 6.47
C LEU A 18 30.36 38.73 6.64
N GLU A 19 31.50 38.80 7.34
CA GLU A 19 32.33 37.64 7.65
C GLU A 19 31.67 36.66 8.64
N ALA A 20 30.87 37.15 9.58
CA ALA A 20 30.05 36.29 10.44
C ALA A 20 28.98 35.54 9.61
N ALA A 21 28.28 36.23 8.70
CA ALA A 21 27.29 35.63 7.81
C ALA A 21 27.90 34.62 6.83
N ARG A 22 29.09 34.91 6.27
CA ARG A 22 29.86 33.98 5.42
C ARG A 22 30.20 32.69 6.17
N ARG A 23 30.69 32.81 7.41
CA ARG A 23 31.00 31.65 8.27
C ARG A 23 29.75 30.84 8.62
N ALA A 24 28.64 31.49 8.97
CA ALA A 24 27.37 30.82 9.25
C ALA A 24 26.84 30.07 8.02
N ASN A 25 26.85 30.71 6.84
CA ASN A 25 26.44 30.05 5.60
C ASN A 25 27.33 28.84 5.27
N ALA A 26 28.66 28.96 5.41
CA ALA A 26 29.58 27.84 5.18
C ALA A 26 29.29 26.64 6.12
N GLN A 27 29.00 26.91 7.40
CA GLN A 27 28.62 25.88 8.37
C GLN A 27 27.30 25.20 8.00
N VAL A 28 26.26 25.97 7.67
CA VAL A 28 24.94 25.43 7.28
C VAL A 28 25.03 24.62 5.99
N THR A 29 25.76 25.11 4.97
CA THR A 29 25.94 24.35 3.72
C THR A 29 26.76 23.08 3.92
N GLY A 30 27.78 23.11 4.79
CA GLY A 30 28.57 21.93 5.13
C GLY A 30 27.76 20.87 5.87
N ALA A 31 26.95 21.29 6.86
CA ALA A 31 26.04 20.40 7.58
C ALA A 31 24.99 19.76 6.64
N LEU A 32 24.33 20.56 5.79
CA LEU A 32 23.36 20.08 4.82
C LEU A 32 23.97 19.07 3.82
N GLN A 33 25.21 19.29 3.40
CA GLN A 33 25.92 18.37 2.52
C GLN A 33 26.25 17.04 3.24
N ALA A 34 26.73 17.09 4.48
CA ALA A 34 26.99 15.89 5.28
C ALA A 34 25.70 15.09 5.57
N ASP A 35 24.58 15.77 5.86
CA ASP A 35 23.28 15.13 6.04
C ASP A 35 22.77 14.48 4.74
N ARG A 36 22.94 15.13 3.58
CA ARG A 36 22.64 14.54 2.26
C ARG A 36 23.46 13.28 1.99
N GLU A 37 24.75 13.31 2.31
CA GLU A 37 25.64 12.15 2.13
C GLU A 37 25.27 10.99 3.07
N ARG A 38 24.91 11.28 4.34
CA ARG A 38 24.39 10.28 5.27
C ARG A 38 23.09 9.65 4.76
N LEU A 39 22.12 10.45 4.33
CA LEU A 39 20.84 9.96 3.81
C LEU A 39 21.02 9.16 2.51
N ALA A 40 21.93 9.58 1.62
CA ALA A 40 22.25 8.83 0.41
C ALA A 40 22.93 7.48 0.71
N ALA A 41 23.78 7.40 1.74
CA ALA A 41 24.37 6.15 2.19
C ALA A 41 23.31 5.21 2.80
N GLU A 42 22.44 5.72 3.67
CA GLU A 42 21.35 4.96 4.29
C GLU A 42 20.34 4.45 3.26
N ALA A 43 19.99 5.26 2.25
CA ALA A 43 19.13 4.85 1.13
C ALA A 43 19.72 3.67 0.36
N ARG A 44 21.02 3.75 -0.02
CA ARG A 44 21.73 2.64 -0.70
C ARG A 44 21.77 1.37 0.15
N GLU A 45 21.95 1.50 1.47
CA GLU A 45 21.94 0.35 2.37
C GLU A 45 20.54 -0.29 2.45
N ARG A 46 19.48 0.52 2.54
CA ARG A 46 18.08 0.05 2.51
C ARG A 46 17.75 -0.64 1.18
N GLU A 47 18.16 -0.05 0.06
CA GLU A 47 17.99 -0.66 -1.28
C GLU A 47 18.71 -2.01 -1.38
N ALA A 48 19.96 -2.10 -0.95
CA ALA A 48 20.72 -3.35 -0.94
C ALA A 48 20.06 -4.44 -0.05
N ARG A 49 19.54 -4.06 1.13
CA ARG A 49 18.77 -4.98 1.99
C ARG A 49 17.49 -5.45 1.30
N LEU A 50 16.72 -4.56 0.68
CA LEU A 50 15.49 -4.90 -0.04
C LEU A 50 15.74 -5.79 -1.27
N VAL A 51 16.87 -5.62 -1.97
CA VAL A 51 17.29 -6.53 -3.05
C VAL A 51 17.58 -7.93 -2.50
N ALA A 52 18.40 -8.02 -1.45
CA ALA A 52 18.73 -9.31 -0.82
C ALA A 52 17.49 -10.03 -0.26
N ASP A 53 16.55 -9.30 0.35
CA ASP A 53 15.29 -9.88 0.84
C ASP A 53 14.37 -10.31 -0.31
N ARG A 54 14.33 -9.57 -1.44
CA ARG A 54 13.59 -9.99 -2.64
C ARG A 54 14.16 -11.27 -3.24
N GLU A 55 15.48 -11.40 -3.34
CA GLU A 55 16.15 -12.63 -3.80
C GLU A 55 15.84 -13.80 -2.87
N ARG A 56 15.97 -13.60 -1.56
CA ARG A 56 15.65 -14.60 -0.54
C ARG A 56 14.18 -15.02 -0.55
N LEU A 57 13.25 -14.09 -0.80
CA LEU A 57 11.81 -14.39 -0.95
C LEU A 57 11.54 -15.15 -2.24
N ARG A 58 12.20 -14.79 -3.34
CA ARG A 58 12.12 -15.51 -4.62
C ARG A 58 12.58 -16.95 -4.48
N GLU A 59 13.74 -17.20 -3.88
CA GLU A 59 14.22 -18.56 -3.62
C GLU A 59 13.22 -19.38 -2.78
N LYS A 60 12.62 -18.76 -1.76
CA LYS A 60 11.59 -19.42 -0.93
C LYS A 60 10.35 -19.75 -1.75
N ALA A 61 9.88 -18.84 -2.60
CA ALA A 61 8.76 -19.08 -3.49
C ALA A 61 9.05 -20.21 -4.47
N GLU A 62 10.22 -20.22 -5.11
CA GLU A 62 10.66 -21.30 -6.02
C GLU A 62 10.73 -22.66 -5.29
N LYS A 63 11.20 -22.70 -4.03
CA LYS A 63 11.19 -23.91 -3.19
C LYS A 63 9.75 -24.38 -2.88
N VAL A 64 8.85 -23.47 -2.49
CA VAL A 64 7.44 -23.78 -2.21
C VAL A 64 6.70 -24.28 -3.46
N VAL A 65 6.95 -23.68 -4.64
CA VAL A 65 6.39 -24.16 -5.91
C VAL A 65 6.91 -25.57 -6.22
N ALA A 66 8.22 -25.81 -6.09
CA ALA A 66 8.80 -27.14 -6.33
C ALA A 66 8.33 -28.20 -5.31
N GLU A 67 7.95 -27.82 -4.10
CA GLU A 67 7.29 -28.72 -3.13
C GLU A 67 5.81 -28.96 -3.47
N GLY A 68 5.10 -27.92 -3.91
CA GLY A 68 3.73 -27.99 -4.42
C GLY A 68 3.60 -28.90 -5.64
N ASP A 69 4.52 -28.79 -6.61
CA ASP A 69 4.55 -29.67 -7.79
C ASP A 69 4.80 -31.13 -7.41
N LYS A 70 5.72 -31.39 -6.47
CA LYS A 70 5.96 -32.75 -5.94
C LYS A 70 4.74 -33.29 -5.20
N ALA A 71 4.02 -32.46 -4.46
CA ALA A 71 2.78 -32.84 -3.79
C ALA A 71 1.66 -33.12 -4.81
N SER A 72 1.52 -32.27 -5.82
CA SER A 72 0.55 -32.41 -6.92
C SER A 72 0.78 -33.70 -7.71
N GLN A 73 2.00 -33.98 -8.14
CA GLN A 73 2.37 -35.25 -8.80
C GLN A 73 2.08 -36.48 -7.91
N ARG A 74 2.30 -36.37 -6.60
CA ARG A 74 1.95 -37.42 -5.62
C ARG A 74 0.45 -37.57 -5.36
N GLN A 75 -0.37 -36.58 -5.71
CA GLN A 75 -1.84 -36.69 -5.70
C GLN A 75 -2.41 -37.13 -7.05
N SER A 76 -1.75 -36.83 -8.18
CA SER A 76 -2.17 -37.32 -9.51
C SER A 76 -2.14 -38.84 -9.65
N GLN A 77 -1.28 -39.54 -8.90
CA GLN A 77 -1.30 -41.02 -8.80
C GLN A 77 -2.50 -41.59 -7.99
N TRP A 78 -3.28 -40.73 -7.32
CA TRP A 78 -4.51 -41.07 -6.59
C TRP A 78 -5.77 -40.43 -7.20
N ALA A 79 -5.64 -39.66 -8.28
CA ALA A 79 -6.80 -39.16 -9.01
C ALA A 79 -7.53 -40.36 -9.65
N PRO A 80 -8.78 -40.66 -9.25
CA PRO A 80 -9.53 -41.73 -9.90
C PRO A 80 -9.71 -41.36 -11.37
N ALA A 81 -9.47 -42.33 -12.26
CA ALA A 81 -9.66 -42.14 -13.70
C ALA A 81 -11.08 -41.59 -13.96
N GLN A 82 -11.19 -40.65 -14.92
CA GLN A 82 -12.45 -40.04 -15.34
C GLN A 82 -13.60 -41.06 -15.28
N GLN A 83 -14.62 -40.77 -14.48
CA GLN A 83 -15.82 -41.61 -14.41
C GLN A 83 -16.41 -41.70 -15.83
N ARG A 84 -16.30 -42.88 -16.42
CA ARG A 84 -17.07 -43.26 -17.59
C ARG A 84 -18.54 -43.38 -17.20
N ASP A 85 -19.40 -42.93 -18.11
CA ASP A 85 -20.75 -43.44 -18.33
C ASP A 85 -21.61 -43.63 -17.07
N GLY A 86 -22.17 -42.52 -16.59
CA GLY A 86 -23.07 -42.47 -15.44
C GLY A 86 -24.01 -41.28 -15.52
N GLU A 87 -25.03 -41.38 -16.38
CA GLU A 87 -26.05 -40.36 -16.58
C GLU A 87 -26.80 -40.03 -15.27
N LEU A 88 -26.87 -38.73 -14.95
CA LEU A 88 -27.92 -38.17 -14.10
C LEU A 88 -28.65 -37.07 -14.88
N ALA A 89 -29.26 -37.50 -15.99
CA ALA A 89 -30.22 -36.68 -16.73
C ALA A 89 -31.55 -36.69 -15.95
N PHE A 90 -31.94 -35.55 -15.41
CA PHE A 90 -33.29 -35.37 -14.86
C PHE A 90 -34.27 -35.36 -16.04
N GLY A 91 -35.26 -36.27 -15.99
CA GLY A 91 -36.22 -36.49 -17.07
C GLY A 91 -37.20 -35.33 -17.28
N PRO A 92 -37.96 -35.34 -18.40
CA PRO A 92 -38.90 -34.28 -18.71
C PRO A 92 -40.07 -34.28 -17.72
N GLU A 93 -40.37 -33.11 -17.12
CA GLU A 93 -41.63 -32.91 -16.40
C GLU A 93 -42.78 -32.80 -17.44
N GLU A 94 -43.87 -33.51 -17.19
CA GLU A 94 -45.06 -33.50 -18.06
C GLU A 94 -45.73 -32.11 -18.04
N GLU A 95 -45.93 -31.54 -19.23
CA GLU A 95 -46.84 -30.41 -19.44
C GLU A 95 -48.29 -30.92 -19.36
N ASP A 96 -49.12 -30.30 -18.51
CA ASP A 96 -50.58 -30.43 -18.54
C ASP A 96 -51.24 -29.03 -18.50
N ASP A 97 -52.32 -28.87 -19.25
CA ASP A 97 -52.83 -27.58 -19.79
C ASP A 97 -53.59 -26.64 -18.80
N VAL A 98 -53.14 -25.37 -18.70
CA VAL A 98 -53.83 -24.11 -19.13
C VAL A 98 -55.33 -23.88 -18.75
N PRO A 99 -55.86 -22.64 -18.50
CA PRO A 99 -55.38 -21.40 -17.87
C PRO A 99 -56.37 -21.02 -16.69
N PRO A 100 -56.83 -19.75 -16.43
CA PRO A 100 -56.28 -18.40 -16.58
C PRO A 100 -56.20 -17.59 -15.25
N ALA A 101 -55.83 -16.31 -15.33
CA ALA A 101 -55.62 -15.42 -14.18
C ALA A 101 -56.75 -14.41 -13.89
N PRO A 102 -56.92 -14.00 -12.62
CA PRO A 102 -57.43 -12.66 -12.30
C PRO A 102 -56.60 -11.90 -11.23
N ALA A 103 -56.26 -10.64 -11.57
CA ALA A 103 -55.88 -9.51 -10.71
C ALA A 103 -54.59 -9.59 -9.82
N PRO A 104 -53.74 -8.53 -9.83
CA PRO A 104 -52.59 -8.43 -8.91
C PRO A 104 -53.04 -8.00 -7.50
N ALA A 105 -52.70 -8.80 -6.50
CA ALA A 105 -52.79 -8.42 -5.08
C ALA A 105 -51.52 -7.65 -4.63
N PRO A 106 -51.62 -6.72 -3.66
CA PRO A 106 -50.52 -5.84 -3.29
C PRO A 106 -49.35 -6.59 -2.64
N ALA A 107 -48.14 -6.08 -2.87
CA ALA A 107 -46.90 -6.68 -2.36
C ALA A 107 -46.88 -6.76 -0.82
N PRO A 108 -46.58 -7.94 -0.22
CA PRO A 108 -46.35 -8.04 1.21
C PRO A 108 -45.05 -7.32 1.59
N VAL A 109 -45.12 -6.49 2.64
CA VAL A 109 -43.96 -5.82 3.23
C VAL A 109 -42.95 -6.81 3.82
N SER A 110 -41.68 -6.41 3.83
CA SER A 110 -40.51 -7.22 4.17
C SER A 110 -40.64 -8.13 5.39
N ALA A 111 -40.44 -9.43 5.18
CA ALA A 111 -39.86 -10.31 6.20
C ALA A 111 -38.33 -10.32 5.99
N GLY A 112 -37.58 -9.95 7.03
CA GLY A 112 -36.13 -9.71 6.91
C GLY A 112 -35.33 -10.97 6.60
N VAL A 113 -34.38 -10.87 5.66
CA VAL A 113 -33.28 -11.82 5.55
C VAL A 113 -32.48 -11.77 6.87
N PRO A 114 -32.24 -12.89 7.56
CA PRO A 114 -31.35 -12.90 8.71
C PRO A 114 -29.94 -12.55 8.24
N LEU A 115 -29.42 -11.39 8.65
CA LEU A 115 -28.03 -11.03 8.38
C LEU A 115 -27.11 -12.09 9.01
N PRO A 116 -26.00 -12.47 8.34
CA PRO A 116 -24.99 -13.31 8.97
C PRO A 116 -24.45 -12.60 10.22
N PRO A 117 -24.08 -13.34 11.28
CA PRO A 117 -23.52 -12.73 12.48
C PRO A 117 -22.28 -11.93 12.10
N ALA A 118 -22.27 -10.65 12.46
CA ALA A 118 -21.14 -9.77 12.20
C ALA A 118 -19.89 -10.34 12.88
N THR A 119 -18.95 -10.85 12.09
CA THR A 119 -17.62 -11.15 12.59
C THR A 119 -17.07 -9.88 13.22
N PRO A 120 -16.55 -9.91 14.46
CA PRO A 120 -15.93 -8.74 15.02
C PRO A 120 -14.73 -8.41 14.12
N ARG A 121 -14.85 -7.33 13.34
CA ARG A 121 -13.70 -6.68 12.73
C ARG A 121 -12.74 -6.41 13.89
N ARG A 122 -11.69 -7.23 14.01
CA ARG A 122 -10.48 -6.80 14.69
C ARG A 122 -10.14 -5.49 14.01
N ARG A 123 -10.32 -4.39 14.73
CA ARG A 123 -9.72 -3.13 14.31
C ARG A 123 -8.24 -3.47 14.27
N SER A 124 -7.66 -3.48 13.06
CA SER A 124 -6.25 -3.12 12.95
C SER A 124 -6.08 -1.89 13.83
N ALA A 125 -5.02 -1.85 14.64
CA ALA A 125 -4.67 -0.59 15.29
C ALA A 125 -4.66 0.49 14.19
N PRO A 126 -5.10 1.74 14.48
CA PRO A 126 -4.96 2.80 13.51
C PRO A 126 -3.50 2.80 13.06
N VAL A 127 -3.30 2.46 11.79
CA VAL A 127 -2.02 2.71 11.15
C VAL A 127 -1.99 4.23 11.07
N GLU A 128 -1.11 4.83 11.85
CA GLU A 128 -0.73 6.21 11.63
C GLU A 128 -0.01 6.20 10.28
N ASP A 129 -0.78 6.42 9.21
CA ASP A 129 -0.23 6.78 7.91
C ASP A 129 0.41 8.16 8.11
N ASP A 130 1.71 8.16 8.47
CA ASP A 130 2.55 9.37 8.61
C ASP A 130 2.59 10.21 7.31
N ASP A 131 2.07 9.66 6.20
CA ASP A 131 1.87 10.32 4.91
C ASP A 131 0.54 11.11 4.81
N ASP A 132 -0.38 11.05 5.79
CA ASP A 132 -1.64 11.82 5.76
C ASP A 132 -1.44 13.30 6.15
N LEU A 133 -0.78 14.03 5.25
CA LEU A 133 -0.60 15.48 5.33
C LEU A 133 -1.89 16.28 5.08
N SER A 134 -3.05 15.63 4.93
CA SER A 134 -4.35 16.30 4.74
C SER A 134 -4.78 17.12 5.96
N GLY A 135 -4.20 16.83 7.14
CA GLY A 135 -4.47 17.53 8.39
C GLY A 135 -3.75 18.87 8.56
N GLN A 136 -2.62 19.13 7.88
CA GLN A 136 -1.94 20.43 7.98
C GLN A 136 -2.57 21.45 7.03
N SER A 137 -3.57 22.21 7.52
CA SER A 137 -3.91 23.49 6.90
C SER A 137 -2.78 24.50 7.16
N TRP A 138 -2.04 24.90 6.13
CA TRP A 138 -0.94 25.90 6.18
C TRP A 138 -1.43 27.34 6.41
N LEU A 139 -2.57 27.52 7.09
CA LEU A 139 -3.32 28.76 7.24
C LEU A 139 -3.89 28.88 8.67
N THR A 140 -2.98 29.12 9.62
CA THR A 140 -3.24 29.70 10.95
C THR A 140 -2.08 30.60 11.33
#